data_AF-A0A7V0J3W6-F1
#
_entry.id   AF-A0A7V0J3W6-F1
#
_cell.length_a   1.000
_cell.length_b   1.000
_cell.length_c   1.000
_cell.angle_alpha   90.00
_cell.angle_beta   90.00
_cell.angle_gamma   90.00
#
_symmetry.space_group_name_H-M   'P 1'
#
loop_
_entity.id
_entity.type
_entity.pdbx_description
1 polymer ?
#
loop_
_entity_poly.entity_id
_entity_poly.type
_entity_poly.pdbx_seq_one_letter_code
_entity_poly.pdbx_strand_id
1 'polypeptide(L)' 'MSGPRMHRLFDPVSKRCLDVAVDHGFFNEPSFLRGIAHMPSVVATLVEAAPDAIQLSPGQARILQSMPVRP' A
#
# COMPACT_ATOMS: atom_id res chain seq x y z
N MET A 1 -11.52 19.43 14.96
CA MET A 1 -10.98 18.31 14.14
C MET A 1 -9.69 17.84 14.78
N SER A 2 -9.50 16.53 14.98
CA SER A 2 -8.19 15.98 15.36
C SER A 2 -7.19 16.29 14.25
N GLY A 3 -5.97 16.72 14.60
CA GLY A 3 -4.89 16.92 13.63
C GLY A 3 -4.51 15.61 12.90
N PRO A 4 -3.84 15.71 11.74
CA PRO A 4 -3.38 14.55 10.98
C PRO A 4 -2.35 13.73 11.78
N ARG A 5 -2.42 12.40 11.67
CA ARG A 5 -1.55 11.46 12.41
C ARG A 5 -0.24 11.19 11.65
N MET A 6 0.52 12.23 11.35
CA MET A 6 1.76 12.12 10.56
C MET A 6 2.79 11.17 11.16
N HIS A 7 2.86 11.06 12.50
CA HIS A 7 3.76 10.13 13.19
C HIS A 7 3.53 8.65 12.86
N ARG A 8 2.44 8.29 12.16
CA ARG A 8 2.16 6.92 11.70
C ARG A 8 2.67 6.62 10.30
N LEU A 9 3.09 7.65 9.55
CA LEU A 9 3.52 7.54 8.16
C LEU A 9 5.02 7.80 7.97
N PHE A 10 5.67 8.44 8.93
CA PHE A 10 7.08 8.81 8.80
C PHE A 10 7.92 7.98 9.75
N ASP A 11 9.05 7.47 9.25
CA ASP A 11 10.06 6.78 10.03
C ASP A 11 10.54 7.68 11.20
N PRO A 12 10.55 7.17 12.44
CA PRO A 12 10.84 7.99 13.62
C PRO A 12 12.27 8.52 13.67
N VAL A 13 13.22 7.93 12.95
CA VAL A 13 14.63 8.33 12.96
C VAL A 13 14.95 9.29 11.81
N SER A 14 14.72 8.85 10.58
CA SER A 14 15.03 9.59 9.35
C SER A 14 14.05 10.72 9.06
N LYS A 15 12.85 10.70 9.67
CA LYS A 15 11.75 11.64 9.41
C LYS A 15 11.30 11.68 7.95
N ARG A 16 11.54 10.60 7.20
CA ARG A 16 11.09 10.42 5.82
C ARG A 16 9.98 9.37 5.76
N CYS A 17 9.25 9.36 4.65
CA CYS A 17 8.23 8.36 4.36
C CYS A 17 8.54 7.77 2.99
N LEU A 18 8.75 6.45 2.96
CA LEU A 18 8.69 5.64 1.76
C LEU A 18 7.27 5.08 1.63
N ASP A 19 6.45 5.77 0.86
CA ASP A 19 5.12 5.29 0.48
C ASP A 19 5.18 4.57 -0.86
N VAL A 20 4.65 3.35 -0.90
CA VAL A 20 4.49 2.58 -2.14
C VAL A 20 3.02 2.56 -2.51
N ALA A 21 2.69 3.34 -3.55
CA ALA A 21 1.33 3.43 -4.06
C ALA A 21 1.03 2.35 -5.09
N VAL A 22 -0.05 1.60 -4.86
CA VAL A 22 -0.60 0.60 -5.79
C VAL A 22 -1.89 1.13 -6.39
N ASP A 23 -1.75 2.20 -7.16
CA ASP A 23 -2.86 2.87 -7.80
C ASP A 23 -3.11 2.22 -9.18
N HIS A 24 -4.25 1.56 -9.37
CA HIS A 24 -4.69 1.02 -10.67
C HIS A 24 -5.19 2.15 -11.59
N GLY A 25 -4.39 3.21 -11.74
CA GLY A 25 -4.79 4.52 -12.28
C GLY A 25 -5.14 4.57 -13.77
N PHE A 26 -5.29 3.44 -14.45
CA PHE A 26 -5.70 3.39 -15.85
C PHE A 26 -7.11 2.84 -15.99
N PHE A 27 -8.07 3.76 -15.92
CA PHE A 27 -9.46 3.45 -16.25
C PHE A 27 -9.61 3.38 -17.77
N ASN A 28 -10.33 2.37 -18.26
CA ASN A 28 -10.67 2.21 -19.68
C ASN A 28 -9.46 2.00 -20.62
N GLU A 29 -8.39 1.36 -20.14
CA GLU A 29 -7.26 0.97 -20.98
C GLU A 29 -7.16 -0.57 -21.09
N PRO A 30 -7.74 -1.18 -22.13
CA PRO A 30 -7.81 -2.63 -22.30
C PRO A 30 -6.44 -3.32 -22.37
N SER A 31 -5.38 -2.60 -22.76
CA SER A 31 -4.03 -3.16 -22.80
C SER A 31 -3.51 -3.58 -21.42
N PHE A 32 -4.01 -2.98 -20.32
CA PHE A 32 -3.65 -3.38 -18.95
C PHE A 32 -4.40 -4.62 -18.44
N LEU A 33 -5.45 -5.10 -19.13
CA LEU A 33 -6.22 -6.28 -18.69
C LEU A 33 -5.37 -7.56 -18.69
N ARG A 34 -4.36 -7.66 -19.56
CA ARG A 34 -3.43 -8.80 -19.61
C ARG A 34 -2.30 -8.72 -18.58
N GLY A 35 -2.27 -7.68 -17.75
CA GLY A 35 -1.22 -7.41 -16.76
C GLY A 35 -1.73 -7.06 -15.37
N ILE A 36 -3.01 -7.30 -15.06
CA ILE A 36 -3.55 -7.09 -13.71
C ILE A 36 -2.80 -8.03 -12.75
N ALA A 37 -2.00 -7.44 -11.87
CA ALA A 37 -1.21 -8.18 -10.91
C ALA A 37 -2.11 -8.89 -9.88
N HIS A 38 -1.67 -10.07 -9.42
CA HIS A 38 -2.34 -10.76 -8.32
C HIS A 38 -2.12 -9.98 -7.00
N MET A 39 -3.10 -9.15 -6.64
CA MET A 39 -2.99 -8.21 -5.52
C MET A 39 -2.57 -8.82 -4.18
N PRO A 40 -3.02 -10.04 -3.78
CA PRO A 40 -2.51 -10.68 -2.56
C PRO A 40 -1.00 -10.89 -2.57
N SER A 41 -0.42 -11.33 -3.70
CA SER A 41 1.03 -11.49 -3.84
C SER A 41 1.74 -10.14 -3.83
N VAL A 42 1.21 -9.13 -4.54
CA VAL A 42 1.79 -7.77 -4.54
C VAL A 42 1.85 -7.23 -3.11
N VAL A 43 0.75 -7.30 -2.36
CA VAL A 43 0.70 -6.81 -0.99
C VAL A 43 1.65 -7.61 -0.09
N ALA A 44 1.75 -8.94 -0.27
CA ALA A 44 2.68 -9.76 0.51
C ALA A 44 4.15 -9.35 0.27
N THR A 45 4.55 -9.14 -0.98
CA THR A 45 5.89 -8.66 -1.34
C THR A 45 6.17 -7.29 -0.73
N LEU A 46 5.21 -6.37 -0.76
CA LEU A 46 5.39 -5.04 -0.15
C LEU A 46 5.48 -5.12 1.37
N VAL A 47 4.67 -5.95 2.02
CA VAL A 47 4.74 -6.17 3.47
C VAL A 47 6.09 -6.75 3.88
N GLU A 48 6.68 -7.64 3.09
CA GLU A 48 8.04 -8.15 3.31
C GLU A 48 9.08 -7.03 3.18
N ALA A 49 8.99 -6.22 2.13
CA ALA A 49 9.89 -5.11 1.84
C ALA A 49 9.86 -3.95 2.85
N ALA A 50 8.84 -3.89 3.72
CA ALA A 50 8.76 -2.96 4.85
C ALA A 50 8.77 -1.45 4.50
N PRO A 51 8.00 -0.96 3.51
CA PRO A 51 7.84 0.48 3.34
C PRO A 51 7.12 1.09 4.55
N ASP A 52 7.24 2.42 4.72
CA ASP A 52 6.54 3.14 5.79
C ASP A 52 5.01 3.15 5.56
N ALA A 53 4.60 3.15 4.30
CA ALA A 53 3.20 3.11 3.91
C ALA A 53 2.99 2.29 2.62
N ILE A 54 1.81 1.67 2.54
CA ILE A 54 1.29 1.08 1.30
C ILE A 54 -0.03 1.77 1.00
N GLN A 55 -0.08 2.56 -0.07
CA GLN A 55 -1.32 3.17 -0.52
C GLN A 55 -2.09 2.18 -1.41
N LEU A 56 -3.33 1.89 -0.99
CA LEU A 56 -4.23 0.94 -1.65
C LEU A 56 -5.59 1.58 -1.92
N SER A 57 -6.27 1.10 -2.97
CA SER A 57 -7.69 1.38 -3.13
C SER A 57 -8.51 0.76 -1.99
N PRO A 58 -9.64 1.38 -1.57
CA PRO A 58 -10.47 0.85 -0.49
C PRO A 58 -10.93 -0.60 -0.71
N GLY A 59 -11.20 -1.01 -1.96
CA GLY A 59 -11.60 -2.38 -2.29
C GLY A 59 -10.50 -3.42 -2.03
N GLN A 60 -9.23 -3.02 -2.08
CA GLN A 60 -8.06 -3.88 -1.88
C GLN A 60 -7.53 -3.82 -0.45
N ALA A 61 -7.91 -2.80 0.34
CA ALA A 61 -7.43 -2.61 1.72
C ALA A 61 -7.64 -3.86 2.61
N ARG A 62 -8.71 -4.62 2.38
CA ARG A 62 -9.01 -5.87 3.09
C ARG A 62 -7.88 -6.92 2.99
N ILE A 63 -7.12 -6.92 1.89
CA ILE A 63 -6.02 -7.84 1.67
C ILE A 63 -4.95 -7.60 2.72
N LEU A 64 -4.49 -6.34 2.84
CA LEU A 64 -3.51 -5.93 3.84
C LEU A 64 -4.04 -6.12 5.27
N GLN A 65 -5.29 -5.75 5.53
CA GLN A 65 -5.91 -5.87 6.86
C GLN A 65 -6.08 -7.33 7.33
N SER A 66 -6.12 -8.29 6.41
CA SER A 66 -6.20 -9.71 6.73
C SER A 66 -4.84 -10.35 7.07
N MET A 67 -3.75 -9.64 6.85
CA MET A 67 -2.40 -10.13 7.13
C MET A 67 -2.04 -10.00 8.61
N PRO A 68 -1.17 -10.88 9.14
CA PRO A 68 -0.63 -10.72 10.50
C PRO A 68 0.06 -9.37 10.67
N VAL A 69 -0.09 -8.78 11.86
CA VAL A 69 0.66 -7.58 12.22
C VAL A 69 2.13 -7.97 12.41
N ARG A 70 3.04 -7.19 11.82
CA ARG A 70 4.47 -7.32 12.06
C ARG A 70 4.76 -7.06 13.56
N PRO A 71 5.63 -7.85 14.21
CA PRO A 71 6.01 -7.62 15.60
C PRO A 71 6.63 -6.24 15.83
#